data_AF-A0AA37TYG9-F1
#
_entry.id   AF-A0AA37TYG9-F1
#
_cell.length_a   1.000
_cell.length_b   1.000
_cell.length_c   1.000
_cell.angle_alpha   90.00
_cell.angle_beta   90.00
_cell.angle_gamma   90.00
#
_symmetry.space_group_name_H-M   'P 1'
#
loop_
_entity.id
_entity.type
_entity.pdbx_description
1 polymer ?
#
loop_
_entity_poly.entity_id
_entity_poly.type
_entity_poly.pdbx_seq_one_letter_code
_entity_poly.pdbx_strand_id
1 'polypeptide(L)'
;MQLKSNGTSLRSTDSLASFLARLTAQRSEIQREAKSLEAALKCPEQKEANEHAAQQSVKDASGWGGGNGVNSTVANAAMRWQAAADHASTLRAKLAELREREQSLTAQIEAPVRAAALRDSIRASEERLVAFGADVAAHTARAMEMRERLVEIERQIEVLTAEAAETAAATGKIVSPPALAKLHAEAAIARAAEIAASRKAAQSQDDQSNLRTELEDMRQNLRFALRAATAVEAIAALDPIKMDLARAAVANAETTFTVRFDPEELETARHSIHGE
;
A
#
# COMPACT_ATOMS: atom_id res chain seq x y z
N MET A 1 28.92 -51.79 -7.74
CA MET A 1 29.18 -50.52 -7.02
C MET A 1 27.89 -49.71 -7.03
N GLN A 2 27.13 -49.73 -5.93
CA GLN A 2 25.90 -48.96 -5.79
C GLN A 2 26.26 -47.55 -5.33
N LEU A 3 26.06 -46.55 -6.19
CA LEU A 3 26.06 -45.15 -5.78
C LEU A 3 24.75 -44.90 -5.03
N LYS A 4 24.83 -44.89 -3.70
CA LYS A 4 23.76 -44.39 -2.83
C LYS A 4 23.58 -42.91 -3.12
N SER A 5 22.48 -42.53 -3.75
CA SER A 5 22.00 -41.16 -3.74
C SER A 5 21.62 -40.83 -2.29
N ASN A 6 22.49 -40.10 -1.59
CA ASN A 6 22.12 -39.46 -0.33
C ASN A 6 21.07 -38.41 -0.67
N GLY A 7 19.81 -38.82 -0.59
CA GLY A 7 18.65 -37.95 -0.63
C GLY A 7 18.64 -37.05 0.61
N THR A 8 19.46 -36.01 0.60
CA THR A 8 19.09 -34.78 1.30
C THR A 8 17.96 -34.15 0.51
N SER A 9 16.74 -34.55 0.87
CA SER A 9 15.54 -33.79 0.58
C SER A 9 15.78 -32.38 1.14
N LEU A 10 16.18 -31.45 0.26
CA LEU A 10 16.16 -30.02 0.50
C LEU A 10 14.68 -29.61 0.62
N ARG A 11 14.10 -29.92 1.77
CA ARG A 11 12.87 -29.29 2.23
C ARG A 11 13.22 -27.85 2.58
N SER A 12 13.35 -27.00 1.56
CA SER A 12 13.20 -25.57 1.77
C SER A 12 11.72 -25.32 2.05
N THR A 13 11.36 -25.40 3.33
CA THR A 13 10.09 -24.92 3.86
C THR A 13 10.27 -23.51 4.40
N ASP A 14 10.91 -22.63 3.63
CA ASP A 14 10.83 -21.21 3.95
C ASP A 14 9.43 -20.75 3.56
N SER A 15 8.53 -20.82 4.54
CA SER A 15 7.19 -20.27 4.42
C SER A 15 7.26 -18.79 4.07
N LEU A 16 6.23 -18.27 3.38
CA LEU A 16 6.09 -16.84 3.11
C LEU A 16 6.35 -15.97 4.35
N ALA A 17 5.95 -16.46 5.54
CA ALA A 17 6.21 -15.78 6.81
C ALA A 17 7.71 -15.64 7.13
N SER A 18 8.50 -16.69 6.90
CA SER A 18 9.96 -16.67 7.06
C SER A 18 10.61 -15.68 6.09
N PHE A 19 10.15 -15.66 4.84
CA PHE A 19 10.62 -14.71 3.83
C PHE A 19 10.31 -13.25 4.20
N LEU A 20 9.07 -12.96 4.61
CA LEU A 20 8.66 -11.63 5.06
C LEU A 20 9.42 -11.17 6.32
N ALA A 21 9.73 -12.09 7.24
CA ALA A 21 10.57 -11.80 8.40
C ALA A 21 11.99 -11.38 7.98
N ARG A 22 12.58 -12.05 6.97
CA ARG A 22 13.88 -11.66 6.39
C ARG A 22 13.83 -10.26 5.75
N LEU A 23 12.83 -9.97 4.93
CA LEU A 23 12.66 -8.64 4.34
C LEU A 23 12.50 -7.55 5.41
N THR A 24 11.77 -7.86 6.49
CA THR A 24 11.58 -6.94 7.62
C THR A 24 12.91 -6.66 8.33
N ALA A 25 13.73 -7.69 8.55
CA ALA A 25 15.07 -7.54 9.11
C ALA A 25 15.97 -6.69 8.20
N GLN A 26 15.98 -6.98 6.89
CA GLN A 26 16.73 -6.19 5.89
C GLN A 26 16.30 -4.72 5.87
N ARG A 27 14.99 -4.43 5.95
CA ARG A 27 14.49 -3.06 6.04
C ARG A 27 15.04 -2.35 7.28
N SER A 28 15.05 -3.02 8.44
CA SER A 28 15.56 -2.43 9.69
C SER A 28 17.06 -2.13 9.64
N GLU A 29 17.83 -2.95 8.92
CA GLU A 29 19.25 -2.73 8.69
C GLU A 29 19.50 -1.53 7.78
N ILE A 30 18.79 -1.46 6.65
CA ILE A 30 18.83 -0.31 5.74
C ILE A 30 18.45 0.99 6.44
N GLN A 31 17.42 0.97 7.30
CA GLN A 31 17.05 2.14 8.11
C GLN A 31 18.16 2.57 9.07
N ARG A 32 18.88 1.62 9.66
CA ARG A 32 20.02 1.91 10.54
C ARG A 32 21.17 2.51 9.75
N GLU A 33 21.49 1.95 8.59
CA GLU A 33 22.52 2.46 7.68
C GLU A 33 22.18 3.87 7.18
N ALA A 34 20.95 4.10 6.70
CA ALA A 34 20.48 5.41 6.27
C ALA A 34 20.60 6.46 7.38
N LYS A 35 20.20 6.12 8.61
CA LYS A 35 20.38 7.01 9.79
C LYS A 35 21.85 7.31 10.08
N SER A 36 22.73 6.33 9.95
CA SER A 36 24.17 6.53 10.15
C SER A 36 24.78 7.43 9.08
N LEU A 37 24.38 7.29 7.80
CA LEU A 37 24.80 8.15 6.71
C LEU A 37 24.26 9.58 6.84
N GLU A 38 23.01 9.73 7.27
CA GLU A 38 22.44 11.03 7.61
C GLU A 38 23.19 11.71 8.76
N ALA A 39 23.61 10.95 9.77
CA ALA A 39 24.42 11.47 10.87
C ALA A 39 25.82 11.90 10.37
N ALA A 40 26.47 11.08 9.53
CA ALA A 40 27.76 11.42 8.91
C ALA A 40 27.69 12.68 8.03
N LEU A 41 26.59 12.87 7.29
CA LEU A 41 26.33 14.09 6.52
C LEU A 41 26.08 15.33 7.40
N LYS A 42 25.68 15.14 8.66
CA LYS A 42 25.40 16.22 9.64
C LYS A 42 26.58 16.51 10.57
N CYS A 43 27.67 15.72 10.53
CA CYS A 43 28.80 15.91 11.44
C CYS A 43 29.39 17.33 11.32
N PRO A 44 29.52 18.07 12.44
CA PRO A 44 30.08 19.41 12.47
C PRO A 44 31.48 19.47 11.88
N GLU A 45 32.33 18.48 12.11
CA GLU A 45 33.70 18.42 11.59
C GLU A 45 33.75 18.48 10.05
N GLN A 46 32.77 17.91 9.35
CA GLN A 46 32.70 18.00 7.88
C GLN A 46 32.22 19.40 7.43
N LYS A 47 31.31 20.01 8.20
CA LYS A 47 30.79 21.36 7.95
C LYS A 47 31.84 22.43 8.27
N GLU A 48 32.53 22.29 9.41
CA GLU A 48 33.62 23.12 9.88
C GLU A 48 34.86 22.96 9.01
N ALA A 49 35.21 21.75 8.54
CA ALA A 49 36.28 21.58 7.54
C ALA A 49 35.95 22.28 6.21
N ASN A 50 34.68 22.24 5.79
CA ASN A 50 34.23 22.93 4.57
C ASN A 50 34.18 24.46 4.76
N GLU A 51 33.75 24.94 5.93
CA GLU A 51 33.68 26.38 6.27
C GLU A 51 35.07 26.98 6.56
N HIS A 52 35.96 26.27 7.27
CA HIS A 52 37.34 26.70 7.50
C HIS A 52 38.15 26.73 6.20
N ALA A 53 38.00 25.73 5.33
CA ALA A 53 38.67 25.72 4.03
C ALA A 53 38.20 26.89 3.14
N ALA A 54 36.89 27.21 3.15
CA ALA A 54 36.33 28.35 2.42
C ALA A 54 36.77 29.70 3.01
N GLN A 55 36.85 29.83 4.34
CA GLN A 55 37.34 31.04 5.00
C GLN A 55 38.85 31.25 4.79
N GLN A 56 39.66 30.18 4.75
CA GLN A 56 41.08 30.26 4.42
C GLN A 56 41.32 30.63 2.96
N SER A 57 40.59 30.04 1.99
CA SER A 57 40.75 30.42 0.59
C SER A 57 40.37 31.88 0.32
N VAL A 58 39.36 32.42 1.01
CA VAL A 58 38.98 33.84 0.90
C VAL A 58 40.01 34.76 1.56
N LYS A 59 40.57 34.38 2.71
CA LYS A 59 41.64 35.13 3.38
C LYS A 59 42.94 35.13 2.56
N ASP A 60 43.29 34.01 1.96
CA ASP A 60 44.49 33.88 1.12
C ASP A 60 44.34 34.65 -0.21
N ALA A 61 43.13 34.72 -0.77
CA ALA A 61 42.82 35.50 -1.98
C ALA A 61 42.74 37.01 -1.74
N SER A 62 42.40 37.47 -0.53
CA SER A 62 42.27 38.90 -0.19
C SER A 62 43.53 39.51 0.46
N GLY A 63 44.50 38.66 0.87
CA GLY A 63 45.68 39.09 1.63
C GLY A 63 46.98 39.32 0.84
N TRP A 64 47.09 38.89 -0.42
CA TRP A 64 48.40 38.84 -1.11
C TRP A 64 48.41 39.49 -2.49
N GLY A 65 48.77 40.78 -2.50
CA GLY A 65 49.45 41.38 -3.65
C GLY A 65 50.88 40.85 -3.74
N GLY A 66 51.17 40.07 -4.79
CA GLY A 66 52.51 39.86 -5.34
C GLY A 66 53.46 38.92 -4.57
N GLY A 67 53.68 37.70 -5.10
CA GLY A 67 54.84 36.89 -4.73
C GLY A 67 54.68 35.39 -5.02
N ASN A 68 55.52 34.84 -5.89
CA ASN A 68 55.51 33.48 -6.46
C ASN A 68 55.77 32.31 -5.46
N GLY A 69 55.14 32.28 -4.28
CA GLY A 69 55.31 31.20 -3.28
C GLY A 69 54.02 30.53 -2.79
N VAL A 70 52.84 30.98 -3.23
CA VAL A 70 51.54 30.68 -2.58
C VAL A 70 50.74 29.57 -3.29
N ASN A 71 51.18 29.09 -4.45
CA ASN A 71 50.40 28.16 -5.27
C ASN A 71 50.16 26.78 -4.65
N SER A 72 51.04 26.26 -3.79
CA SER A 72 50.88 24.91 -3.24
C SER A 72 49.88 24.81 -2.09
N THR A 73 49.81 25.83 -1.21
CA THR A 73 48.93 25.80 -0.02
C THR A 73 47.47 26.03 -0.40
N VAL A 74 47.20 26.99 -1.28
CA VAL A 74 45.83 27.28 -1.77
C VAL A 74 45.33 26.16 -2.68
N ALA A 75 46.19 25.60 -3.56
CA ALA A 75 45.83 24.44 -4.36
C ALA A 75 45.53 23.20 -3.49
N ASN A 76 46.29 22.98 -2.41
CA ASN A 76 46.02 21.91 -1.46
C ASN A 76 44.69 22.10 -0.71
N ALA A 77 44.34 23.34 -0.32
CA ALA A 77 43.06 23.63 0.31
C ALA A 77 41.88 23.41 -0.65
N ALA A 78 41.99 23.88 -1.89
CA ALA A 78 40.98 23.67 -2.94
C ALA A 78 40.80 22.18 -3.29
N MET A 79 41.89 21.41 -3.40
CA MET A 79 41.82 19.96 -3.62
C MET A 79 41.15 19.22 -2.46
N ARG A 80 41.43 19.61 -1.22
CA ARG A 80 40.76 19.02 -0.04
C ARG A 80 39.28 19.34 0.01
N TRP A 81 38.89 20.56 -0.35
CA TRP A 81 37.48 20.96 -0.45
C TRP A 81 36.75 20.17 -1.54
N GLN A 82 37.36 20.03 -2.73
CA GLN A 82 36.78 19.24 -3.83
C GLN A 82 36.61 17.78 -3.41
N ALA A 83 37.63 17.16 -2.80
CA ALA A 83 37.54 15.79 -2.29
C ALA A 83 36.45 15.62 -1.22
N ALA A 84 36.27 16.61 -0.33
CA ALA A 84 35.20 16.60 0.67
C ALA A 84 33.80 16.76 0.02
N ALA A 85 33.67 17.59 -1.01
CA ALA A 85 32.44 17.75 -1.79
C ALA A 85 32.08 16.47 -2.57
N ASP A 86 33.07 15.82 -3.19
CA ASP A 86 32.92 14.55 -3.92
C ASP A 86 32.57 13.39 -2.96
N HIS A 87 33.15 13.38 -1.76
CA HIS A 87 32.78 12.42 -0.72
C HIS A 87 31.33 12.65 -0.25
N ALA A 88 30.94 13.91 0.01
CA ALA A 88 29.58 14.25 0.42
C ALA A 88 28.54 13.95 -0.68
N SER A 89 28.85 14.14 -1.96
CA SER A 89 27.97 13.77 -3.07
C SER A 89 27.80 12.24 -3.15
N THR A 90 28.89 11.49 -2.96
CA THR A 90 28.86 10.02 -2.88
C THR A 90 27.98 9.52 -1.73
N LEU A 91 28.09 10.11 -0.55
CA LEU A 91 27.24 9.76 0.60
C LEU A 91 25.76 10.08 0.35
N ARG A 92 25.44 11.20 -0.31
CA ARG A 92 24.07 11.54 -0.69
C ARG A 92 23.49 10.57 -1.71
N ALA A 93 24.27 10.16 -2.71
CA ALA A 93 23.87 9.16 -3.69
C ALA A 93 23.55 7.82 -3.02
N LYS A 94 24.42 7.34 -2.12
CA LYS A 94 24.18 6.13 -1.32
C LYS A 94 22.93 6.23 -0.46
N LEU A 95 22.70 7.37 0.18
CA LEU A 95 21.49 7.59 0.98
C LEU A 95 20.21 7.54 0.13
N ALA A 96 20.24 8.09 -1.08
CA ALA A 96 19.11 8.02 -2.01
C ALA A 96 18.80 6.57 -2.42
N GLU A 97 19.83 5.78 -2.76
CA GLU A 97 19.69 4.37 -3.09
C GLU A 97 19.11 3.55 -1.93
N LEU A 98 19.60 3.76 -0.70
CA LEU A 98 19.07 3.09 0.48
C LEU A 98 17.60 3.43 0.74
N ARG A 99 17.19 4.70 0.54
CA ARG A 99 15.79 5.11 0.69
C ARG A 99 14.88 4.50 -0.36
N GLU A 100 15.33 4.42 -1.61
CA GLU A 100 14.58 3.75 -2.68
C GLU A 100 14.40 2.25 -2.36
N ARG A 101 15.48 1.61 -1.88
CA ARG A 101 15.43 0.21 -1.46
C ARG A 101 14.52 -0.02 -0.25
N GLU A 102 14.53 0.89 0.73
CA GLU A 102 13.61 0.86 1.87
C GLU A 102 12.14 0.95 1.42
N GLN A 103 11.83 1.86 0.49
CA GLN A 103 10.49 2.01 -0.07
C GLN A 103 10.04 0.73 -0.80
N SER A 104 10.93 0.14 -1.61
CA SER A 104 10.65 -1.13 -2.29
C SER A 104 10.39 -2.27 -1.30
N LEU A 105 11.22 -2.42 -0.26
CA LEU A 105 11.01 -3.44 0.78
C LEU A 105 9.70 -3.21 1.54
N THR A 106 9.37 -1.97 1.86
CA THR A 106 8.11 -1.63 2.52
C THR A 106 6.91 -2.02 1.65
N ALA A 107 6.95 -1.71 0.35
CA ALA A 107 5.90 -2.12 -0.58
C ALA A 107 5.74 -3.65 -0.66
N GLN A 108 6.85 -4.40 -0.68
CA GLN A 108 6.82 -5.86 -0.69
C GLN A 108 6.26 -6.47 0.59
N ILE A 109 6.66 -5.94 1.76
CA ILE A 109 6.18 -6.41 3.07
C ILE A 109 4.68 -6.11 3.23
N GLU A 110 4.22 -4.93 2.80
CA GLU A 110 2.85 -4.50 3.00
C GLU A 110 1.87 -5.07 1.96
N ALA A 111 2.32 -5.46 0.77
CA ALA A 111 1.48 -5.99 -0.29
C ALA A 111 0.50 -7.10 0.17
N PRO A 112 0.94 -8.19 0.84
CA PRO A 112 0.02 -9.24 1.31
C PRO A 112 -0.94 -8.74 2.39
N VAL A 113 -0.49 -7.86 3.28
CA VAL A 113 -1.32 -7.27 4.35
C VAL A 113 -2.41 -6.38 3.76
N ARG A 114 -2.05 -5.52 2.80
CA ARG A 114 -2.98 -4.64 2.08
C ARG A 114 -4.03 -5.46 1.32
N ALA A 115 -3.62 -6.55 0.67
CA ALA A 115 -4.55 -7.44 -0.03
C ALA A 115 -5.55 -8.11 0.94
N ALA A 116 -5.09 -8.55 2.12
CA ALA A 116 -5.97 -9.10 3.14
C ALA A 116 -6.96 -8.04 3.68
N ALA A 117 -6.47 -6.86 4.04
CA ALA A 117 -7.30 -5.76 4.54
C ALA A 117 -8.37 -5.33 3.52
N LEU A 118 -8.03 -5.28 2.23
CA LEU A 118 -8.99 -4.98 1.17
C LEU A 118 -10.06 -6.06 1.02
N ARG A 119 -9.72 -7.34 1.17
CA ARG A 119 -10.72 -8.43 1.16
C ARG A 119 -11.71 -8.29 2.31
N ASP A 120 -11.22 -8.00 3.51
CA ASP A 120 -12.07 -7.84 4.68
C ASP A 120 -12.98 -6.59 4.54
N SER A 121 -12.44 -5.49 4.00
CA SER A 121 -13.22 -4.28 3.70
C SER A 121 -14.30 -4.51 2.63
N ILE A 122 -13.98 -5.30 1.58
CA ILE A 122 -14.95 -5.69 0.55
C ILE A 122 -16.06 -6.53 1.19
N ARG A 123 -15.72 -7.54 2.00
CA ARG A 123 -16.71 -8.37 2.69
C ARG A 123 -17.65 -7.52 3.56
N ALA A 124 -17.09 -6.63 4.38
CA ALA A 124 -17.89 -5.74 5.23
C ALA A 124 -18.81 -4.83 4.41
N SER A 125 -18.34 -4.35 3.25
CA SER A 125 -19.15 -3.52 2.34
C SER A 125 -20.23 -4.33 1.62
N GLU A 126 -19.96 -5.60 1.28
CA GLU A 126 -20.97 -6.52 0.72
C GLU A 126 -22.07 -6.82 1.75
N GLU A 127 -21.72 -7.01 3.02
CA GLU A 127 -22.69 -7.14 4.12
C GLU A 127 -23.56 -5.89 4.26
N ARG A 128 -22.97 -4.69 4.17
CA ARG A 128 -23.72 -3.43 4.14
C ARG A 128 -24.65 -3.31 2.95
N LEU A 129 -24.24 -3.77 1.75
CA LEU A 129 -25.12 -3.79 0.57
C LEU A 129 -26.36 -4.66 0.78
N VAL A 130 -26.19 -5.81 1.46
CA VAL A 130 -27.32 -6.68 1.81
C VAL A 130 -28.25 -5.98 2.80
N ALA A 131 -27.70 -5.31 3.81
CA ALA A 131 -28.49 -4.53 4.76
C ALA A 131 -29.29 -3.40 4.07
N PHE A 132 -28.65 -2.63 3.18
CA PHE A 132 -29.35 -1.61 2.39
C PHE A 132 -30.47 -2.21 1.52
N GLY A 133 -30.24 -3.39 0.92
CA GLY A 133 -31.27 -4.09 0.16
C GLY A 133 -32.49 -4.45 1.02
N ALA A 134 -32.25 -4.90 2.26
CA ALA A 134 -33.32 -5.18 3.22
C ALA A 134 -34.07 -3.90 3.64
N ASP A 135 -33.34 -2.80 3.88
CA ASP A 135 -33.94 -1.50 4.23
C ASP A 135 -34.81 -0.92 3.11
N VAL A 136 -34.35 -0.99 1.86
CA VAL A 136 -35.14 -0.60 0.68
C VAL A 136 -36.41 -1.42 0.65
N ALA A 137 -36.32 -2.75 0.74
CA ALA A 137 -37.49 -3.63 0.71
C ALA A 137 -38.48 -3.32 1.84
N ALA A 138 -37.99 -3.09 3.07
CA ALA A 138 -38.81 -2.74 4.22
C ALA A 138 -39.52 -1.40 4.05
N HIS A 139 -38.82 -0.38 3.55
CA HIS A 139 -39.40 0.94 3.31
C HIS A 139 -40.38 0.95 2.15
N THR A 140 -40.11 0.21 1.07
CA THR A 140 -41.05 0.02 -0.03
C THR A 140 -42.31 -0.71 0.43
N ALA A 141 -42.17 -1.80 1.20
CA ALA A 141 -43.33 -2.52 1.75
C ALA A 141 -44.19 -1.60 2.65
N ARG A 142 -43.55 -0.80 3.51
CA ARG A 142 -44.27 0.17 4.35
C ARG A 142 -44.96 1.25 3.53
N ALA A 143 -44.37 1.72 2.43
CA ALA A 143 -45.01 2.67 1.53
C ALA A 143 -46.25 2.06 0.86
N MET A 144 -46.16 0.80 0.40
CA MET A 144 -47.30 0.08 -0.16
C MET A 144 -48.43 -0.10 0.87
N GLU A 145 -48.11 -0.50 2.10
CA GLU A 145 -49.09 -0.65 3.18
C GLU A 145 -49.81 0.66 3.48
N MET A 146 -49.08 1.79 3.56
CA MET A 146 -49.69 3.11 3.78
C MET A 146 -50.58 3.53 2.60
N ARG A 147 -50.18 3.19 1.38
CA ARG A 147 -50.97 3.46 0.17
C ARG A 147 -52.27 2.64 0.15
N GLU A 148 -52.23 1.37 0.53
CA GLU A 148 -53.43 0.54 0.66
C GLU A 148 -54.38 1.09 1.73
N ARG A 149 -53.84 1.49 2.89
CA ARG A 149 -54.63 2.16 3.94
C ARG A 149 -55.26 3.45 3.45
N LEU A 150 -54.56 4.23 2.64
CA LEU A 150 -55.10 5.45 2.06
C LEU A 150 -56.29 5.20 1.15
N VAL A 151 -56.18 4.20 0.27
CA VAL A 151 -57.29 3.83 -0.62
C VAL A 151 -58.53 3.44 0.19
N GLU A 152 -58.36 2.70 1.29
CA GLU A 152 -59.48 2.33 2.17
C GLU A 152 -60.06 3.54 2.92
N ILE A 153 -59.23 4.44 3.45
CA ILE A 153 -59.70 5.66 4.12
C ILE A 153 -60.44 6.57 3.13
N GLU A 154 -59.92 6.74 1.91
CA GLU A 154 -60.55 7.52 0.85
C GLU A 154 -61.91 6.94 0.46
N ARG A 155 -62.01 5.61 0.33
CA ARG A 155 -63.29 4.92 0.11
C ARG A 155 -64.29 5.17 1.24
N GLN A 156 -63.85 5.14 2.50
CA GLN A 156 -64.72 5.43 3.65
C GLN A 156 -65.19 6.89 3.69
N ILE A 157 -64.31 7.83 3.33
CA ILE A 157 -64.66 9.25 3.18
C ILE A 157 -65.73 9.42 2.10
N GLU A 158 -65.58 8.78 0.93
CA GLU A 158 -66.57 8.84 -0.16
C GLU A 158 -67.94 8.34 0.29
N VAL A 159 -68.00 7.18 0.97
CA VAL A 159 -69.25 6.62 1.49
C VAL A 159 -69.91 7.56 2.49
N LEU A 160 -69.19 8.03 3.50
CA LEU A 160 -69.75 8.93 4.52
C LEU A 160 -70.14 10.30 3.94
N THR A 161 -69.44 10.77 2.90
CA THR A 161 -69.81 11.99 2.19
C THR A 161 -71.14 11.80 1.46
N ALA A 162 -71.32 10.66 0.79
CA ALA A 162 -72.57 10.33 0.11
C ALA A 162 -73.74 10.20 1.10
N GLU A 163 -73.55 9.48 2.21
CA GLU A 163 -74.56 9.34 3.28
C GLU A 163 -74.93 10.71 3.88
N ALA A 164 -73.95 11.57 4.15
CA ALA A 164 -74.20 12.92 4.65
C ALA A 164 -75.00 13.77 3.65
N ALA A 165 -74.73 13.63 2.35
CA ALA A 165 -75.46 14.33 1.30
C ALA A 165 -76.93 13.85 1.21
N GLU A 166 -77.17 12.54 1.28
CA GLU A 166 -78.54 11.98 1.33
C GLU A 166 -79.32 12.47 2.55
N THR A 167 -78.67 12.47 3.72
CA THR A 167 -79.29 12.95 4.97
C THR A 167 -79.63 14.45 4.89
N ALA A 168 -78.75 15.25 4.28
CA ALA A 168 -78.97 16.67 4.06
C ALA A 168 -80.12 16.92 3.08
N ALA A 169 -80.23 16.14 2.00
CA ALA A 169 -81.33 16.22 1.05
C ALA A 169 -82.68 15.87 1.71
N ALA A 170 -82.70 14.89 2.60
CA ALA A 170 -83.91 14.48 3.31
C ALA A 170 -84.35 15.47 4.41
N THR A 171 -83.40 16.11 5.10
CA THR A 171 -83.68 16.93 6.29
C THR A 171 -83.58 18.44 6.07
N GLY A 172 -83.01 18.87 4.94
CA GLY A 172 -82.72 20.28 4.65
C GLY A 172 -81.61 20.90 5.51
N LYS A 173 -80.92 20.10 6.34
CA LYS A 173 -79.80 20.55 7.19
C LYS A 173 -78.51 19.85 6.78
N ILE A 174 -77.50 20.64 6.45
CA ILE A 174 -76.14 20.13 6.19
C ILE A 174 -75.43 20.03 7.54
N VAL A 175 -75.20 18.80 8.01
CA VAL A 175 -74.35 18.53 9.18
C VAL A 175 -73.24 17.60 8.74
N SER A 176 -71.99 18.07 8.77
CA SER A 176 -70.84 17.22 8.47
C SER A 176 -70.63 16.20 9.59
N PRO A 177 -70.55 14.89 9.29
CA PRO A 177 -70.31 13.88 10.31
C PRO A 177 -68.95 14.09 11.00
N PRO A 178 -68.86 14.07 12.35
CA PRO A 178 -67.58 14.17 13.07
C PRO A 178 -66.57 13.08 12.65
N ALA A 179 -67.07 11.91 12.23
CA ALA A 179 -66.26 10.82 11.69
C ALA A 179 -65.49 11.21 10.41
N LEU A 180 -66.05 12.10 9.59
CA LEU A 180 -65.45 12.54 8.33
C LEU A 180 -64.18 13.37 8.57
N ALA A 181 -64.22 14.29 9.54
CA ALA A 181 -63.04 15.06 9.94
C ALA A 181 -61.91 14.17 10.48
N LYS A 182 -62.26 13.12 11.24
CA LYS A 182 -61.30 12.15 11.75
C LYS A 182 -60.63 11.36 10.61
N LEU A 183 -61.41 10.86 9.64
CA LEU A 183 -60.88 10.14 8.48
C LEU A 183 -59.99 11.03 7.60
N HIS A 184 -60.33 12.30 7.40
CA HIS A 184 -59.44 13.23 6.69
C HIS A 184 -58.10 13.43 7.41
N ALA A 185 -58.10 13.51 8.74
CA ALA A 185 -56.86 13.58 9.52
C ALA A 185 -56.04 12.28 9.40
N GLU A 186 -56.68 11.12 9.47
CA GLU A 186 -56.04 9.81 9.28
C GLU A 186 -55.46 9.68 7.86
N ALA A 187 -56.17 10.14 6.82
CA ALA A 187 -55.67 10.20 5.45
C ALA A 187 -54.44 11.10 5.31
N ALA A 188 -54.44 12.28 5.95
CA ALA A 188 -53.29 13.17 5.93
C ALA A 188 -52.05 12.52 6.58
N ILE A 189 -52.24 11.82 7.70
CA ILE A 189 -51.18 11.09 8.40
C ILE A 189 -50.65 9.94 7.54
N ALA A 190 -51.53 9.14 6.93
CA ALA A 190 -51.12 8.03 6.08
C ALA A 190 -50.39 8.50 4.80
N ARG A 191 -50.81 9.62 4.18
CA ARG A 191 -50.07 10.25 3.06
C ARG A 191 -48.69 10.72 3.49
N ALA A 192 -48.58 11.37 4.65
CA ALA A 192 -47.28 11.80 5.17
C ALA A 192 -46.36 10.59 5.44
N ALA A 193 -46.91 9.49 5.97
CA ALA A 193 -46.17 8.26 6.22
C ALA A 193 -45.72 7.56 4.93
N GLU A 194 -46.57 7.49 3.90
CA GLU A 194 -46.23 6.96 2.58
C GLU A 194 -45.08 7.76 1.94
N ILE A 195 -45.18 9.09 1.94
CA ILE A 195 -44.14 9.98 1.40
C ILE A 195 -42.83 9.80 2.16
N ALA A 196 -42.88 9.73 3.49
CA ALA A 196 -41.70 9.53 4.31
C ALA A 196 -41.03 8.17 4.05
N ALA A 197 -41.81 7.09 3.94
CA ALA A 197 -41.31 5.76 3.63
C ALA A 197 -40.70 5.70 2.22
N SER A 198 -41.37 6.29 1.23
CA SER A 198 -40.89 6.36 -0.15
C SER A 198 -39.58 7.14 -0.27
N ARG A 199 -39.45 8.27 0.44
CA ARG A 199 -38.19 9.05 0.50
C ARG A 199 -37.05 8.24 1.12
N LYS A 200 -37.32 7.50 2.19
CA LYS A 200 -36.30 6.63 2.81
C LYS A 200 -35.88 5.50 1.88
N ALA A 201 -36.82 4.87 1.17
CA ALA A 201 -36.50 3.86 0.16
C ALA A 201 -35.59 4.43 -0.95
N ALA A 202 -35.90 5.62 -1.45
CA ALA A 202 -35.08 6.31 -2.46
C ALA A 202 -33.67 6.64 -1.92
N GLN A 203 -33.57 7.19 -0.70
CA GLN A 203 -32.26 7.46 -0.08
C GLN A 203 -31.43 6.19 0.08
N SER A 204 -32.02 5.11 0.59
CA SER A 204 -31.31 3.83 0.74
C SER A 204 -30.89 3.24 -0.62
N GLN A 205 -31.65 3.49 -1.68
CA GLN A 205 -31.30 3.08 -3.04
C GLN A 205 -30.12 3.90 -3.60
N ASP A 206 -30.09 5.21 -3.34
CA ASP A 206 -28.97 6.07 -3.69
C ASP A 206 -27.69 5.66 -2.94
N ASP A 207 -27.80 5.43 -1.63
CA ASP A 207 -26.70 4.94 -0.79
C ASP A 207 -26.19 3.58 -1.28
N GLN A 208 -27.09 2.68 -1.69
CA GLN A 208 -26.72 1.40 -2.30
C GLN A 208 -25.95 1.59 -3.62
N SER A 209 -26.32 2.56 -4.45
CA SER A 209 -25.63 2.85 -5.71
C SER A 209 -24.22 3.42 -5.48
N ASN A 210 -24.06 4.29 -4.49
CA ASN A 210 -22.77 4.85 -4.08
C ASN A 210 -21.86 3.72 -3.57
N LEU A 211 -22.37 2.87 -2.67
CA LEU A 211 -21.60 1.75 -2.12
C LEU A 211 -21.17 0.73 -3.18
N ARG A 212 -21.99 0.51 -4.23
CA ARG A 212 -21.60 -0.33 -5.37
C ARG A 212 -20.43 0.23 -6.15
N THR A 213 -20.39 1.56 -6.33
CA THR A 213 -19.29 2.25 -7.00
C THR A 213 -18.00 2.12 -6.17
N GLU A 214 -18.07 2.39 -4.87
CA GLU A 214 -16.97 2.20 -3.93
C GLU A 214 -16.46 0.74 -3.92
N LEU A 215 -17.36 -0.23 -4.02
CA LEU A 215 -17.01 -1.64 -4.09
C LEU A 215 -16.25 -2.01 -5.37
N GLU A 216 -16.59 -1.44 -6.51
CA GLU A 216 -15.82 -1.69 -7.74
C GLU A 216 -14.42 -1.07 -7.64
N ASP A 217 -14.30 0.13 -7.08
CA ASP A 217 -12.99 0.75 -6.81
C ASP A 217 -12.16 -0.10 -5.85
N MET A 218 -12.76 -0.58 -4.75
CA MET A 218 -12.10 -1.48 -3.81
C MET A 218 -11.68 -2.80 -4.47
N ARG A 219 -12.52 -3.37 -5.34
CA ARG A 219 -12.19 -4.60 -6.09
C ARG A 219 -11.07 -4.37 -7.09
N GLN A 220 -11.05 -3.24 -7.78
CA GLN A 220 -9.95 -2.86 -8.66
C GLN A 220 -8.65 -2.72 -7.87
N ASN A 221 -8.68 -2.04 -6.73
CA ASN A 221 -7.55 -1.93 -5.82
C ASN A 221 -7.08 -3.30 -5.30
N LEU A 222 -8.02 -4.19 -4.98
CA LEU A 222 -7.71 -5.56 -4.58
C LEU A 222 -6.99 -6.31 -5.71
N ARG A 223 -7.42 -6.19 -6.97
CA ARG A 223 -6.72 -6.81 -8.11
C ARG A 223 -5.25 -6.36 -8.19
N PHE A 224 -4.98 -5.08 -7.99
CA PHE A 224 -3.60 -4.57 -7.94
C PHE A 224 -2.83 -5.10 -6.74
N ALA A 225 -3.42 -5.09 -5.54
CA ALA A 225 -2.80 -5.61 -4.33
C ALA A 225 -2.49 -7.11 -4.43
N LEU A 226 -3.38 -7.90 -5.06
CA LEU A 226 -3.16 -9.33 -5.30
C LEU A 226 -2.03 -9.58 -6.29
N ARG A 227 -1.89 -8.78 -7.35
CA ARG A 227 -0.74 -8.87 -8.26
C ARG A 227 0.57 -8.60 -7.53
N ALA A 228 0.59 -7.59 -6.65
CA ALA A 228 1.76 -7.32 -5.82
C ALA A 228 2.06 -8.47 -4.84
N ALA A 229 1.04 -8.98 -4.15
CA ALA A 229 1.21 -10.08 -3.19
C ALA A 229 1.67 -11.38 -3.88
N THR A 230 1.10 -11.72 -5.04
CA THR A 230 1.51 -12.89 -5.84
C THR A 230 2.94 -12.74 -6.38
N ALA A 231 3.36 -11.53 -6.76
CA ALA A 231 4.75 -11.28 -7.12
C ALA A 231 5.69 -11.51 -5.93
N VAL A 232 5.31 -11.08 -4.71
CA VAL A 232 6.08 -11.32 -3.48
C VAL A 232 6.15 -12.81 -3.16
N GLU A 233 5.04 -13.53 -3.28
CA GLU A 233 5.00 -15.00 -3.11
C GLU A 233 5.89 -15.72 -4.14
N ALA A 234 5.87 -15.29 -5.41
CA ALA A 234 6.73 -15.84 -6.45
C ALA A 234 8.23 -15.57 -6.15
N ILE A 235 8.57 -14.37 -5.67
CA ILE A 235 9.95 -14.06 -5.24
C ILE A 235 10.35 -14.94 -4.05
N ALA A 236 9.46 -15.10 -3.06
CA ALA A 236 9.69 -15.96 -1.91
C ALA A 236 9.95 -17.43 -2.32
N ALA A 237 9.21 -17.92 -3.32
CA ALA A 237 9.41 -19.27 -3.87
C ALA A 237 10.74 -19.43 -4.63
N LEU A 238 11.26 -18.36 -5.24
CA LEU A 238 12.55 -18.35 -5.94
C LEU A 238 13.75 -18.14 -5.01
N ASP A 239 13.54 -17.56 -3.83
CA ASP A 239 14.59 -17.26 -2.84
C ASP A 239 15.46 -18.48 -2.47
N PRO A 240 14.91 -19.67 -2.15
CA PRO A 240 15.74 -20.83 -1.85
C PRO A 240 16.54 -21.32 -3.06
N ILE A 241 15.99 -21.25 -4.27
CA ILE A 241 16.70 -21.63 -5.50
C ILE A 241 17.91 -20.71 -5.73
N LYS A 242 17.75 -19.40 -5.49
CA LYS A 242 18.86 -18.43 -5.57
C LYS A 242 19.94 -18.71 -4.53
N MET A 243 19.54 -19.04 -3.30
CA MET A 243 20.48 -19.36 -2.22
C MET A 243 21.25 -20.66 -2.49
N ASP A 244 20.59 -21.68 -3.02
CA ASP A 244 21.23 -22.93 -3.40
C ASP A 244 22.20 -22.73 -4.57
N LEU A 245 21.84 -21.91 -5.57
CA LEU A 245 22.75 -21.54 -6.67
C LEU A 245 23.96 -20.76 -6.16
N ALA A 246 23.76 -19.80 -5.26
CA ALA A 246 24.85 -19.03 -4.64
C ALA A 246 25.78 -19.94 -3.83
N ARG A 247 25.23 -20.89 -3.05
CA ARG A 247 26.01 -21.87 -2.29
C ARG A 247 26.81 -22.79 -3.22
N ALA A 248 26.20 -23.26 -4.31
CA ALA A 248 26.89 -24.07 -5.32
C ALA A 248 28.01 -23.28 -6.02
N ALA A 249 27.79 -22.00 -6.31
CA ALA A 249 28.82 -21.13 -6.88
C ALA A 249 30.00 -20.92 -5.91
N VAL A 250 29.75 -20.72 -4.61
CA VAL A 250 30.81 -20.61 -3.60
C VAL A 250 31.57 -21.94 -3.44
N ALA A 251 30.87 -23.07 -3.40
CA ALA A 251 31.50 -24.39 -3.34
C ALA A 251 32.34 -24.70 -4.61
N ASN A 252 31.90 -24.23 -5.78
CA ASN A 252 32.67 -24.33 -7.01
C ASN A 252 33.86 -23.34 -7.06
N ALA A 253 33.76 -22.20 -6.38
CA ALA A 253 34.88 -21.25 -6.25
C ALA A 253 35.98 -21.78 -5.31
N GLU A 254 35.62 -22.53 -4.25
CA GLU A 254 36.58 -23.20 -3.37
C GLU A 254 37.32 -24.38 -4.05
N THR A 255 36.84 -24.87 -5.20
CA THR A 255 37.49 -25.94 -5.98
C THR A 255 38.43 -25.42 -7.08
N THR A 256 38.80 -24.14 -7.06
CA THR A 256 39.79 -23.57 -7.99
C THR A 256 41.19 -24.13 -7.68
N PHE A 257 41.67 -24.99 -8.59
CA PHE A 257 42.95 -25.71 -8.67
C PHE A 257 44.13 -25.14 -7.85
N THR A 258 44.64 -25.93 -6.90
CA THR A 258 46.03 -25.83 -6.45
C THR A 258 46.90 -26.60 -7.44
N VAL A 259 47.46 -25.93 -8.45
CA VAL A 259 48.52 -26.52 -9.27
C VAL A 259 49.77 -26.60 -8.40
N ARG A 260 50.05 -27.77 -7.83
CA ARG A 260 51.37 -28.07 -7.27
C ARG A 260 52.27 -28.42 -8.44
N PHE A 261 53.18 -27.51 -8.78
CA PHE A 261 54.30 -27.85 -9.63
C PHE A 261 55.22 -28.79 -8.85
N ASP A 262 55.40 -30.01 -9.36
CA ASP A 262 56.43 -30.90 -8.85
C ASP A 262 57.79 -30.36 -9.33
N PRO A 263 58.69 -29.92 -8.43
CA PRO A 263 59.96 -29.32 -8.82
C PRO A 263 60.85 -30.28 -9.64
N GLU A 264 60.65 -31.59 -9.53
CA GLU A 264 61.40 -32.57 -10.35
C GLU A 264 60.96 -32.57 -11.82
N GLU A 265 59.66 -32.37 -12.12
CA GLU A 265 59.17 -32.26 -13.50
C GLU A 265 59.68 -30.97 -14.18
N LEU A 266 59.90 -29.91 -13.39
CA LEU A 266 60.38 -28.62 -13.86
C LEU A 266 61.88 -28.64 -14.21
N GLU A 267 62.69 -29.38 -13.46
CA GLU A 267 64.11 -29.61 -13.76
C GLU A 267 64.29 -30.53 -14.99
N THR A 268 63.41 -31.52 -15.16
CA THR A 268 63.42 -32.41 -16.33
C THR A 268 63.07 -31.65 -17.62
N ALA A 269 62.08 -30.75 -17.56
CA ALA A 269 61.75 -29.87 -18.69
C ALA A 269 62.89 -28.88 -19.03
N ARG A 270 63.63 -28.41 -18.01
CA ARG A 270 64.79 -27.52 -18.20
C ARG A 270 65.96 -28.20 -18.90
N HIS A 271 66.19 -29.49 -18.64
CA HIS A 271 67.25 -30.26 -19.30
C HIS A 271 66.91 -30.63 -20.75
N SER A 272 65.62 -30.65 -21.11
CA SER A 272 65.17 -30.87 -22.50
C SER A 272 65.33 -29.64 -23.40
N ILE A 273 65.55 -28.44 -22.85
CA ILE A 273 65.64 -27.18 -23.61
C ILE A 273 67.11 -26.78 -23.90
N HIS A 274 68.09 -27.42 -23.24
CA HIS A 274 69.53 -27.17 -23.45
C HIS A 274 70.30 -28.38 -23.98
N GLY A 275 69.57 -29.34 -24.56
CA GLY A 275 70.12 -30.51 -25.23
C GLY A 275 70.07 -30.40 -26.76
N GLU A 276 70.60 -29.32 -27.33
CA GLU A 276 71.18 -29.27 -28.69
C GLU A 276 72.39 -28.34 -28.70
#